data_AF-A0A2T0ANG4-F1
#
_entry.id   AF-A0A2T0ANG4-F1
#
_cell.length_a   1.000
_cell.length_b   1.000
_cell.length_c   1.000
_cell.angle_alpha   90.00
_cell.angle_beta   90.00
_cell.angle_gamma   90.00
#
_symmetry.space_group_name_H-M   'P 1'
#
loop_
_entity.id
_entity.type
_entity.pdbx_description
1 polymer ?
#
loop_
_entity_poly.entity_id
_entity_poly.type
_entity_poly.pdbx_seq_one_letter_code
_entity_poly.pdbx_strand_id
1 'polypeptide(L)'
;MDSWSKPNIDNIIARKRVDLSLFKYGIHIPIEYRKSFLSIIPEGYISLGKAKKIIMEFDDFSAEAEIRNINVQKRNDDVLQIRYGVNSDIAKYLKSKFKKSYYILEANSSQDQDNINEYIEFYKSDKPYKLNVKLITESEDTMSIKEKFFNYIGDKNSLGNNYQKSYKLILLIKLLNNVNAEGKGDYEKICNDIANFYIKRHSDGLLVESSDSKIAQKINSLSVDIVKSIMNENAYKVINNQGYVYKEQIDDQEYLCFNKELWNSLNKEDISNLNSILYSKLELYYKERINDSNDNKEEDLIIKDAVEQIHNYILAKGYTYDLDLIKNYYLSLKTKPFVLLSGISGTGKSKLVQLFAEAIGSTCENGRFMLIPVRPDWSDPSDLLGYKNIDNKFLQGPLTTIITRAIDDPTNPYFVCLDEMNLARVEYYFSDVLSLMETRKKIGEKIVTEKIFKIETFGEDKEAAKKYGDLYIPENLYIVGTVNMDETTFPFSKKVLDRANTIEFNEVNLNINFEYFDTIVEDIKGLKMNNSYISSKYLKVIDCINKREEIEKIISILNEINYELEKINHHFGYRVRDEVVLV
;
A
#
# COMPACT_ATOMS: atom_id res chain seq x y z
N MET A 1 0.03 -9.46 -25.79
CA MET A 1 -1.20 -9.48 -24.97
C MET A 1 -1.30 -10.84 -24.33
N ASP A 2 -1.46 -10.93 -23.01
CA ASP A 2 -1.75 -12.20 -22.37
C ASP A 2 -3.16 -12.64 -22.77
N SER A 3 -3.26 -13.83 -23.37
CA SER A 3 -4.54 -14.41 -23.78
C SER A 3 -5.38 -14.93 -22.61
N TRP A 4 -4.90 -14.73 -21.38
CA TRP A 4 -5.46 -15.22 -20.14
C TRP A 4 -5.57 -14.10 -19.11
N SER A 5 -6.59 -14.17 -18.27
CA SER A 5 -6.82 -13.26 -17.15
C SER A 5 -7.60 -13.97 -16.04
N LYS A 6 -7.63 -13.39 -14.83
CA LYS A 6 -8.47 -13.87 -13.73
C LYS A 6 -9.36 -12.74 -13.20
N PRO A 7 -10.60 -12.62 -13.69
CA PRO A 7 -11.59 -11.69 -13.16
C PRO A 7 -11.81 -11.89 -11.65
N ASN A 8 -12.15 -10.82 -10.93
CA ASN A 8 -12.50 -10.89 -9.51
C ASN A 8 -13.96 -11.37 -9.34
N ILE A 9 -14.21 -12.64 -9.69
CA ILE A 9 -15.52 -13.30 -9.64
C ILE A 9 -15.37 -14.57 -8.80
N ASP A 10 -16.34 -14.87 -7.94
CA ASP A 10 -16.30 -16.07 -7.10
C ASP A 10 -16.21 -17.36 -7.94
N ASN A 11 -15.38 -18.29 -7.47
CA ASN A 11 -15.16 -19.63 -8.05
C ASN A 11 -14.60 -19.69 -9.48
N ILE A 12 -14.17 -18.56 -10.07
CA ILE A 12 -13.51 -18.57 -11.38
C ILE A 12 -12.07 -19.10 -11.28
N ILE A 13 -11.75 -20.06 -12.15
CA ILE A 13 -10.40 -20.61 -12.34
C ILE A 13 -9.58 -19.64 -13.18
N ALA A 14 -10.10 -19.29 -14.37
CA ALA A 14 -9.44 -18.40 -15.32
C ALA A 14 -10.42 -17.96 -16.43
N ARG A 15 -10.10 -16.86 -17.12
CA ARG A 15 -10.74 -16.40 -18.35
C ARG A 15 -9.71 -16.41 -19.47
N LYS A 16 -10.04 -17.00 -20.61
CA LYS A 16 -9.21 -17.02 -21.82
C LYS A 16 -9.89 -16.25 -22.94
N ARG A 17 -9.15 -15.39 -23.64
CA ARG A 17 -9.61 -14.76 -24.89
C ARG A 17 -9.68 -15.80 -26.01
N VAL A 18 -10.75 -15.76 -26.79
CA VAL A 18 -10.95 -16.65 -27.94
C VAL A 18 -9.81 -16.49 -28.94
N ASP A 19 -9.24 -17.61 -29.39
CA ASP A 19 -8.19 -17.67 -30.41
C ASP A 19 -8.34 -18.93 -31.28
N LEU A 20 -7.52 -19.03 -32.33
CA LEU A 20 -7.60 -20.12 -33.28
C LEU A 20 -7.30 -21.50 -32.66
N SER A 21 -6.53 -21.54 -31.57
CA SER A 21 -6.18 -22.79 -30.88
C SER A 21 -7.40 -23.47 -30.26
N LEU A 22 -8.33 -22.66 -29.74
CA LEU A 22 -9.60 -23.09 -29.16
C LEU A 22 -10.43 -23.94 -30.15
N PHE A 23 -10.35 -23.64 -31.45
CA PHE A 23 -11.11 -24.31 -32.49
C PHE A 23 -10.39 -25.48 -33.16
N LYS A 24 -9.07 -25.61 -32.95
CA LYS A 24 -8.22 -26.59 -33.65
C LYS A 24 -7.59 -27.60 -32.70
N TYR A 25 -6.83 -27.14 -31.72
CA TYR A 25 -5.89 -27.99 -31.00
C TYR A 25 -6.18 -28.08 -29.50
N GLY A 26 -7.12 -27.29 -28.97
CA GLY A 26 -7.47 -27.26 -27.55
C GLY A 26 -6.85 -26.06 -26.84
N ILE A 27 -6.62 -26.19 -25.53
CA ILE A 27 -6.32 -25.07 -24.63
C ILE A 27 -5.00 -25.33 -23.90
N HIS A 28 -4.00 -24.51 -24.17
CA HIS A 28 -2.73 -24.52 -23.43
C HIS A 28 -2.85 -23.73 -22.14
N ILE A 29 -2.55 -24.34 -20.99
CA ILE A 29 -2.71 -23.73 -19.67
C ILE A 29 -1.35 -23.15 -19.21
N PRO A 30 -1.24 -21.81 -19.05
CA PRO A 30 -0.04 -21.16 -18.52
C PRO A 30 0.27 -21.63 -17.09
N ILE A 31 1.55 -21.59 -16.71
CA ILE A 31 2.07 -22.09 -15.42
C ILE A 31 1.26 -21.54 -14.23
N GLU A 32 0.92 -20.25 -14.26
CA GLU A 32 0.17 -19.55 -13.22
C GLU A 32 -1.25 -20.12 -12.96
N TYR A 33 -1.91 -20.70 -13.96
CA TYR A 33 -3.27 -21.26 -13.81
C TYR A 33 -3.29 -22.78 -13.56
N ARG A 34 -2.15 -23.48 -13.70
CA ARG A 34 -2.09 -24.95 -13.64
C ARG A 34 -2.65 -25.51 -12.33
N LYS A 35 -2.28 -24.91 -11.19
CA LYS A 35 -2.76 -25.35 -9.87
C LYS A 35 -4.29 -25.26 -9.76
N SER A 36 -4.90 -24.23 -10.34
CA SER A 36 -6.34 -24.04 -10.32
C SER A 36 -7.06 -25.04 -11.22
N PHE A 37 -6.54 -25.31 -12.42
CA PHE A 37 -7.09 -26.35 -13.30
C PHE A 37 -6.90 -27.77 -12.74
N LEU A 38 -5.78 -28.06 -12.08
CA LEU A 38 -5.53 -29.36 -11.46
C LEU A 38 -6.36 -29.61 -10.20
N SER A 39 -7.02 -28.58 -9.64
CA SER A 39 -7.89 -28.74 -8.46
C SER A 39 -9.13 -29.60 -8.73
N ILE A 40 -9.50 -29.83 -9.99
CA ILE A 40 -10.60 -30.75 -10.37
C ILE A 40 -10.12 -32.21 -10.41
N ILE A 41 -8.81 -32.46 -10.35
CA ILE A 41 -8.22 -33.79 -10.37
C ILE A 41 -7.95 -34.19 -8.90
N PRO A 42 -8.54 -35.29 -8.39
CA PRO A 42 -8.38 -35.71 -7.00
C PRO A 42 -6.91 -35.85 -6.56
N GLU A 43 -6.05 -36.33 -7.46
CA GLU A 43 -4.62 -36.47 -7.21
C GLU A 43 -3.88 -35.13 -7.18
N GLY A 44 -4.48 -34.04 -7.68
CA GLY A 44 -3.89 -32.69 -7.71
C GLY A 44 -2.75 -32.52 -8.72
N TYR A 45 -2.38 -33.57 -9.47
CA TYR A 45 -1.34 -33.53 -10.50
C TYR A 45 -1.59 -34.55 -11.62
N ILE A 46 -0.90 -34.36 -12.76
CA ILE A 46 -0.87 -35.30 -13.89
C ILE A 46 0.60 -35.54 -14.26
N SER A 47 1.04 -36.80 -14.18
CA SER A 47 2.40 -37.18 -14.54
C SER A 47 2.71 -36.89 -16.01
N LEU A 48 3.99 -36.60 -16.29
CA LEU A 48 4.49 -36.32 -17.63
C LEU A 48 4.09 -37.43 -18.62
N GLY A 49 3.51 -37.05 -19.75
CA GLY A 49 3.03 -37.95 -20.80
C GLY A 49 1.65 -38.58 -20.56
N LYS A 50 1.07 -38.44 -19.35
CA LYS A 50 -0.25 -38.98 -18.99
C LYS A 50 -1.37 -37.97 -19.24
N ALA A 51 -2.57 -38.49 -19.45
CA ALA A 51 -3.82 -37.74 -19.61
C ALA A 51 -4.88 -38.25 -18.62
N LYS A 52 -5.81 -37.37 -18.26
CA LYS A 52 -7.02 -37.68 -17.50
C LYS A 52 -8.23 -37.17 -18.27
N LYS A 53 -9.28 -37.98 -18.36
CA LYS A 53 -10.56 -37.55 -18.93
C LYS A 53 -11.25 -36.58 -17.97
N ILE A 54 -11.83 -35.54 -18.53
CA ILE A 54 -12.65 -34.54 -17.82
C ILE A 54 -13.93 -34.28 -18.61
N ILE A 55 -14.97 -33.83 -17.91
CA ILE A 55 -16.20 -33.36 -18.53
C ILE A 55 -16.18 -31.84 -18.52
N MET A 56 -16.32 -31.22 -19.70
CA MET A 56 -16.56 -29.78 -19.84
C MET A 56 -18.06 -29.55 -19.89
N GLU A 57 -18.59 -28.83 -18.91
CA GLU A 57 -20.00 -28.50 -18.78
C GLU A 57 -20.23 -27.04 -19.19
N PHE A 58 -21.01 -26.83 -20.24
CA PHE A 58 -21.52 -25.54 -20.69
C PHE A 58 -23.00 -25.42 -20.30
N ASP A 59 -23.59 -24.23 -20.47
CA ASP A 59 -24.98 -23.98 -20.03
C ASP A 59 -26.02 -24.91 -20.69
N ASP A 60 -25.83 -25.25 -21.97
CA ASP A 60 -26.75 -26.08 -22.77
C ASP A 60 -26.07 -27.32 -23.39
N PHE A 61 -24.81 -27.61 -23.04
CA PHE A 61 -24.01 -28.65 -23.68
C PHE A 61 -22.98 -29.26 -22.71
N SER A 62 -22.73 -30.56 -22.81
CA SER A 62 -21.69 -31.23 -22.02
C SER A 62 -20.94 -32.24 -22.88
N ALA A 63 -19.61 -32.27 -22.79
CA ALA A 63 -18.81 -33.23 -23.55
C ALA A 63 -17.50 -33.60 -22.85
N GLU A 64 -16.96 -34.77 -23.21
CA GLU A 64 -15.67 -35.25 -22.73
C GLU A 64 -14.49 -34.52 -23.42
N ALA A 65 -13.50 -34.15 -22.61
CA ALA A 65 -12.19 -33.69 -23.04
C ALA A 65 -11.08 -34.42 -22.25
N GLU A 66 -9.83 -34.21 -22.62
CA GLU A 66 -8.69 -34.76 -21.90
C GLU A 66 -7.77 -33.64 -21.40
N ILE A 67 -7.46 -33.61 -20.12
CA ILE A 67 -6.37 -32.79 -19.60
C ILE A 67 -5.10 -33.63 -19.58
N ARG A 68 -4.03 -33.14 -20.23
CA ARG A 68 -2.80 -33.90 -20.46
C ARG A 68 -1.58 -33.06 -20.11
N ASN A 69 -0.61 -33.70 -19.46
CA ASN A 69 0.72 -33.13 -19.29
C ASN A 69 1.67 -33.71 -20.34
N ILE A 70 2.25 -32.86 -21.20
CA ILE A 70 3.15 -33.30 -22.28
C ILE A 70 4.57 -32.76 -22.09
N ASN A 71 5.56 -33.55 -22.51
CA ASN A 71 6.95 -33.11 -22.59
C ASN A 71 7.19 -32.43 -23.95
N VAL A 72 7.67 -31.19 -23.95
CA VAL A 72 8.00 -30.48 -25.19
C VAL A 72 9.50 -30.65 -25.45
N GLN A 73 9.90 -31.57 -26.32
CA GLN A 73 11.29 -31.98 -26.58
C GLN A 73 12.32 -30.84 -26.90
N LYS A 74 11.88 -29.59 -27.09
CA LYS A 74 12.74 -28.42 -27.41
C LYS A 74 12.97 -27.45 -26.25
N ARG A 75 12.25 -27.57 -25.14
CA ARG A 75 12.41 -26.76 -23.91
C ARG A 75 12.26 -27.75 -22.77
N ASN A 76 13.13 -27.79 -21.77
CA ASN A 76 13.05 -28.75 -20.66
C ASN A 76 11.82 -28.51 -19.72
N ASP A 77 10.67 -28.15 -20.30
CA ASP A 77 9.44 -27.74 -19.66
C ASP A 77 8.31 -28.72 -20.04
N ASP A 78 7.46 -28.99 -19.05
CA ASP A 78 6.21 -29.69 -19.27
C ASP A 78 5.09 -28.69 -19.63
N VAL A 79 4.11 -29.12 -20.43
CA VAL A 79 2.97 -28.28 -20.84
C VAL A 79 1.67 -28.99 -20.48
N LEU A 80 0.90 -28.34 -19.60
CA LEU A 80 -0.46 -28.76 -19.27
C LEU A 80 -1.44 -28.17 -20.29
N GLN A 81 -2.31 -29.01 -20.83
CA GLN A 81 -3.26 -28.62 -21.86
C GLN A 81 -4.56 -29.42 -21.77
N ILE A 82 -5.68 -28.78 -22.07
CA ILE A 82 -6.96 -29.45 -22.33
C ILE A 82 -7.04 -29.73 -23.83
N ARG A 83 -7.29 -30.98 -24.19
CA ARG A 83 -7.34 -31.47 -25.56
C ARG A 83 -8.73 -32.03 -25.86
N TYR A 84 -9.24 -31.63 -27.00
CA TYR A 84 -10.40 -32.19 -27.66
C TYR A 84 -10.11 -32.18 -29.17
N GLY A 85 -10.64 -33.16 -29.91
CA GLY A 85 -10.34 -33.30 -31.34
C GLY A 85 -10.88 -32.12 -32.16
N VAL A 86 -10.23 -31.79 -33.30
CA VAL A 86 -10.68 -30.74 -34.24
C VAL A 86 -12.14 -30.93 -34.68
N ASN A 87 -12.58 -32.19 -34.78
CA ASN A 87 -13.93 -32.59 -35.19
C ASN A 87 -14.80 -33.05 -34.01
N SER A 88 -14.36 -32.83 -32.77
CA SER A 88 -15.14 -33.14 -31.57
C SER A 88 -16.38 -32.24 -31.46
N ASP A 89 -17.35 -32.69 -30.68
CA ASP A 89 -18.57 -31.93 -30.43
C ASP A 89 -18.27 -30.60 -29.72
N ILE A 90 -17.24 -30.56 -28.86
CA ILE A 90 -16.74 -29.32 -28.25
C ILE A 90 -16.26 -28.33 -29.32
N ALA A 91 -15.43 -28.77 -30.25
CA ALA A 91 -14.93 -27.88 -31.30
C ALA A 91 -16.05 -27.36 -32.21
N LYS A 92 -17.03 -28.20 -32.57
CA LYS A 92 -18.21 -27.80 -33.35
C LYS A 92 -19.09 -26.81 -32.58
N TYR A 93 -19.31 -27.06 -31.28
CA TYR A 93 -20.09 -26.21 -30.40
C TYR A 93 -19.44 -24.83 -30.21
N LEU A 94 -18.13 -24.77 -29.99
CA LEU A 94 -17.42 -23.50 -29.89
C LEU A 94 -17.46 -22.71 -31.21
N LYS A 95 -17.34 -23.38 -32.36
CA LYS A 95 -17.48 -22.73 -33.69
C LYS A 95 -18.89 -22.17 -33.93
N SER A 96 -19.93 -22.83 -33.41
CA SER A 96 -21.30 -22.34 -33.58
C SER A 96 -21.59 -21.14 -32.69
N LYS A 97 -21.06 -21.11 -31.46
CA LYS A 97 -21.24 -20.00 -30.51
C LYS A 97 -20.36 -18.79 -30.82
N PHE A 98 -19.11 -18.99 -31.26
CA PHE A 98 -18.16 -17.92 -31.63
C PHE A 98 -18.00 -17.77 -33.15
N LYS A 99 -19.12 -17.81 -33.88
CA LYS A 99 -19.13 -17.87 -35.35
C LYS A 99 -18.37 -16.70 -35.99
N LYS A 100 -18.56 -15.48 -35.48
CA LYS A 100 -17.90 -14.25 -35.97
C LYS A 100 -16.38 -14.32 -35.75
N SER A 101 -15.94 -14.57 -34.53
CA SER A 101 -14.51 -14.70 -34.21
C SER A 101 -13.83 -15.82 -34.97
N TYR A 102 -14.51 -16.95 -35.18
CA TYR A 102 -13.98 -18.06 -35.99
C TYR A 102 -13.65 -17.62 -37.41
N TYR A 103 -14.56 -16.90 -38.09
CA TYR A 103 -14.32 -16.43 -39.46
C TYR A 103 -13.19 -15.40 -39.52
N ILE A 104 -13.12 -14.47 -38.56
CA ILE A 104 -12.04 -13.48 -38.47
C ILE A 104 -10.68 -14.17 -38.26
N LEU A 105 -10.62 -15.14 -37.35
CA LEU A 105 -9.39 -15.87 -37.04
C LEU A 105 -8.94 -16.79 -38.18
N GLU A 106 -9.87 -17.33 -38.98
CA GLU A 106 -9.51 -18.07 -40.21
C GLU A 106 -9.03 -17.17 -41.34
N ALA A 107 -9.61 -15.98 -41.49
CA ALA A 107 -9.26 -15.05 -42.56
C ALA A 107 -7.86 -14.41 -42.41
N ASN A 108 -7.22 -14.56 -41.24
CA ASN A 108 -5.84 -14.13 -40.96
C ASN A 108 -5.57 -12.61 -41.20
N SER A 109 -6.58 -11.75 -41.07
CA SER A 109 -6.40 -10.29 -41.09
C SER A 109 -5.94 -9.77 -39.72
N SER A 110 -4.73 -9.23 -39.64
CA SER A 110 -4.13 -8.78 -38.38
C SER A 110 -4.89 -7.64 -37.69
N GLN A 111 -5.57 -6.77 -38.46
CA GLN A 111 -6.36 -5.65 -37.93
C GLN A 111 -7.68 -6.09 -37.27
N ASP A 112 -8.28 -7.21 -37.69
CA ASP A 112 -9.56 -7.67 -37.14
C ASP A 112 -9.39 -8.61 -35.93
N GLN A 113 -8.24 -9.28 -35.83
CA GLN A 113 -7.93 -10.18 -34.71
C GLN A 113 -7.81 -9.45 -33.36
N ASP A 114 -7.37 -8.19 -33.38
CA ASP A 114 -7.30 -7.35 -32.17
C ASP A 114 -8.68 -6.87 -31.69
N ASN A 115 -9.72 -6.96 -32.52
CA ASN A 115 -11.10 -6.56 -32.20
C ASN A 115 -11.96 -7.71 -31.63
N ILE A 116 -11.39 -8.90 -31.40
CA ILE A 116 -12.13 -10.03 -30.83
C ILE A 116 -12.26 -9.85 -29.31
N ASN A 117 -13.46 -9.45 -28.87
CA ASN A 117 -13.85 -9.30 -27.47
C ASN A 117 -14.74 -10.46 -26.98
N GLU A 118 -14.40 -11.69 -27.37
CA GLU A 118 -15.08 -12.90 -26.91
C GLU A 118 -14.16 -13.72 -26.00
N TYR A 119 -14.74 -14.31 -24.95
CA TYR A 119 -14.00 -15.01 -23.90
C TYR A 119 -14.64 -16.34 -23.53
N ILE A 120 -13.81 -17.26 -23.04
CA ILE A 120 -14.23 -18.48 -22.37
C ILE A 120 -13.79 -18.42 -20.91
N GLU A 121 -14.74 -18.59 -20.00
CA GLU A 121 -14.51 -18.58 -18.56
C GLU A 121 -14.63 -19.99 -18.00
N PHE A 122 -13.70 -20.33 -17.10
CA PHE A 122 -13.64 -21.63 -16.45
C PHE A 122 -13.94 -21.46 -14.97
N TYR A 123 -14.83 -22.29 -14.43
CA TYR A 123 -15.22 -22.26 -13.03
C TYR A 123 -14.96 -23.61 -12.37
N LYS A 124 -14.67 -23.54 -11.07
CA LYS A 124 -14.51 -24.74 -10.24
C LYS A 124 -15.83 -25.49 -10.16
N SER A 125 -15.76 -26.81 -10.29
CA SER A 125 -16.90 -27.71 -10.04
C SER A 125 -16.74 -28.39 -8.69
N ASP A 126 -17.87 -28.68 -8.03
CA ASP A 126 -17.89 -29.48 -6.79
C ASP A 126 -17.71 -30.99 -7.05
N LYS A 127 -17.69 -31.41 -8.33
CA LYS A 127 -17.49 -32.80 -8.75
C LYS A 127 -16.08 -33.01 -9.31
N PRO A 128 -15.38 -34.10 -8.94
CA PRO A 128 -14.08 -34.41 -9.51
C PRO A 128 -14.20 -34.68 -11.01
N TYR A 129 -13.14 -34.36 -11.75
CA TYR A 129 -13.05 -34.48 -13.21
C TYR A 129 -14.08 -33.64 -13.99
N LYS A 130 -14.73 -32.64 -13.37
CA LYS A 130 -15.69 -31.76 -14.04
C LYS A 130 -15.21 -30.31 -14.04
N LEU A 131 -15.38 -29.62 -15.16
CA LEU A 131 -15.03 -28.22 -15.36
C LEU A 131 -16.26 -27.47 -15.89
N ASN A 132 -16.73 -26.46 -15.16
CA ASN A 132 -17.84 -25.63 -15.61
C ASN A 132 -17.30 -24.51 -16.51
N VAL A 133 -17.99 -24.22 -17.61
CA VAL A 133 -17.49 -23.37 -18.69
C VAL A 133 -18.58 -22.41 -19.16
N LYS A 134 -18.31 -21.11 -19.10
CA LYS A 134 -19.20 -20.06 -19.61
C LYS A 134 -18.61 -19.39 -20.83
N LEU A 135 -19.43 -19.14 -21.84
CA LEU A 135 -19.03 -18.45 -23.07
C LEU A 135 -19.52 -17.00 -23.02
N ILE A 136 -18.61 -16.04 -23.15
CA ILE A 136 -18.93 -14.61 -23.24
C ILE A 136 -18.86 -14.21 -24.70
N THR A 137 -20.03 -14.00 -25.30
CA THR A 137 -20.20 -13.57 -26.70
C THR A 137 -20.51 -12.07 -26.75
N GLU A 138 -20.22 -11.41 -27.87
CA GLU A 138 -20.52 -9.98 -28.05
C GLU A 138 -22.01 -9.62 -27.82
N SER A 139 -22.93 -10.57 -28.01
CA SER A 139 -24.38 -10.34 -27.87
C SER A 139 -24.89 -10.22 -26.42
N GLU A 140 -24.09 -10.56 -25.40
CA GLU A 140 -24.47 -10.40 -23.99
C GLU A 140 -23.99 -9.07 -23.38
N ASP A 141 -23.22 -8.27 -24.12
CA ASP A 141 -22.73 -6.96 -23.68
C ASP A 141 -23.72 -5.86 -24.12
N THR A 142 -24.82 -5.73 -23.34
CA THR A 142 -25.97 -4.84 -23.64
C THR A 142 -25.64 -3.34 -23.71
N MET A 143 -24.43 -2.94 -23.35
CA MET A 143 -24.01 -1.54 -23.34
C MET A 143 -23.44 -1.11 -24.70
N SER A 144 -23.93 0.01 -25.22
CA SER A 144 -23.39 0.65 -26.42
C SER A 144 -21.94 1.11 -26.21
N ILE A 145 -21.14 1.20 -27.28
CA ILE A 145 -19.76 1.73 -27.21
C ILE A 145 -19.71 3.15 -26.62
N LYS A 146 -20.77 3.94 -26.86
CA LYS A 146 -20.98 5.25 -26.26
C LYS A 146 -21.04 5.17 -24.74
N GLU A 147 -21.93 4.35 -24.19
CA GLU A 147 -22.08 4.21 -22.73
C GLU A 147 -20.81 3.66 -22.09
N LYS A 148 -20.12 2.72 -22.75
CA LYS A 148 -18.80 2.24 -22.30
C LYS A 148 -17.79 3.37 -22.23
N PHE A 149 -17.75 4.25 -23.23
CA PHE A 149 -16.83 5.40 -23.25
C PHE A 149 -17.14 6.43 -22.15
N PHE A 150 -18.42 6.75 -21.92
CA PHE A 150 -18.82 7.63 -20.82
C PHE A 150 -18.47 7.01 -19.46
N ASN A 151 -18.69 5.71 -19.27
CA ASN A 151 -18.31 5.00 -18.05
C ASN A 151 -16.78 4.95 -17.85
N TYR A 152 -16.03 4.79 -18.93
CA TYR A 152 -14.56 4.82 -18.89
C TYR A 152 -14.02 6.18 -18.44
N ILE A 153 -14.66 7.27 -18.88
CA ILE A 153 -14.31 8.63 -18.45
C ILE A 153 -14.77 8.85 -16.99
N GLY A 154 -15.94 8.36 -16.63
CA GLY A 154 -16.50 8.42 -15.29
C GLY A 154 -17.07 9.81 -14.91
N ASP A 155 -17.53 9.94 -13.66
CA ASP A 155 -18.23 11.14 -13.18
C ASP A 155 -17.33 12.39 -13.09
N LYS A 156 -17.88 13.57 -13.38
CA LYS A 156 -17.15 14.85 -13.38
C LYS A 156 -16.58 15.24 -12.02
N ASN A 157 -17.13 14.73 -10.92
CA ASN A 157 -16.73 15.06 -9.54
C ASN A 157 -15.74 14.04 -8.94
N SER A 158 -15.22 13.10 -9.73
CA SER A 158 -14.26 12.09 -9.26
C SER A 158 -13.16 11.84 -10.28
N LEU A 159 -11.91 11.75 -9.83
CA LEU A 159 -10.82 11.28 -10.69
C LEU A 159 -10.80 9.76 -10.87
N GLY A 160 -11.42 8.98 -9.97
CA GLY A 160 -11.30 7.52 -9.97
C GLY A 160 -9.84 7.02 -10.02
N ASN A 161 -9.63 5.73 -10.30
CA ASN A 161 -8.27 5.16 -10.36
C ASN A 161 -7.56 5.39 -11.72
N ASN A 162 -8.25 5.98 -12.69
CA ASN A 162 -7.82 6.03 -14.10
C ASN A 162 -7.08 7.31 -14.50
N TYR A 163 -6.95 8.28 -13.59
CA TYR A 163 -6.43 9.63 -13.88
C TYR A 163 -5.33 10.06 -12.89
N GLN A 164 -4.29 9.24 -12.75
CA GLN A 164 -3.12 9.54 -11.92
C GLN A 164 -2.28 10.72 -12.44
N LYS A 165 -2.35 11.01 -13.75
CA LYS A 165 -1.66 12.11 -14.45
C LYS A 165 -2.65 12.86 -15.35
N SER A 166 -2.44 14.15 -15.57
CA SER A 166 -3.35 14.99 -16.38
C SER A 166 -3.31 14.70 -17.88
N TYR A 167 -2.22 14.13 -18.42
CA TYR A 167 -2.01 14.01 -19.87
C TYR A 167 -3.08 13.20 -20.60
N LYS A 168 -3.79 12.29 -19.91
CA LYS A 168 -4.89 11.50 -20.51
C LYS A 168 -6.12 12.38 -20.73
N LEU A 169 -6.47 13.21 -19.73
CA LEU A 169 -7.54 14.20 -19.84
C LEU A 169 -7.21 15.20 -20.94
N ILE A 170 -5.99 15.70 -20.94
CA ILE A 170 -5.53 16.70 -21.89
C ILE A 170 -5.49 16.13 -23.32
N LEU A 171 -5.05 14.88 -23.53
CA LEU A 171 -5.09 14.23 -24.84
C LEU A 171 -6.53 14.16 -25.38
N LEU A 172 -7.49 13.72 -24.57
CA LEU A 172 -8.90 13.64 -24.96
C LEU A 172 -9.49 15.03 -25.26
N ILE A 173 -9.20 16.03 -24.42
CA ILE A 173 -9.62 17.42 -24.63
C ILE A 173 -9.05 17.95 -25.95
N LYS A 174 -7.75 17.79 -26.18
CA LYS A 174 -7.10 18.31 -27.40
C LYS A 174 -7.53 17.56 -28.65
N LEU A 175 -7.81 16.26 -28.55
CA LEU A 175 -8.41 15.50 -29.64
C LEU A 175 -9.81 16.03 -29.97
N LEU A 176 -10.73 16.10 -29.00
CA LEU A 176 -12.09 16.60 -29.21
C LEU A 176 -12.13 17.99 -29.86
N ASN A 177 -11.17 18.86 -29.54
CA ASN A 177 -11.08 20.22 -30.09
C ASN A 177 -10.43 20.30 -31.49
N ASN A 178 -9.76 19.24 -31.96
CA ASN A 178 -9.01 19.23 -33.21
C ASN A 178 -9.50 18.20 -34.24
N VAL A 179 -10.53 17.41 -33.93
CA VAL A 179 -11.11 16.47 -34.87
C VAL A 179 -11.95 17.16 -35.94
N ASN A 180 -11.87 16.64 -37.17
CA ASN A 180 -12.74 17.01 -38.28
C ASN A 180 -14.12 16.29 -38.19
N ALA A 181 -14.96 16.46 -39.22
CA ALA A 181 -16.28 15.83 -39.26
C ALA A 181 -16.25 14.29 -39.18
N GLU A 182 -15.13 13.67 -39.60
CA GLU A 182 -14.92 12.22 -39.56
C GLU A 182 -14.32 11.73 -38.24
N GLY A 183 -14.06 12.62 -37.28
CA GLY A 183 -13.46 12.26 -35.99
C GLY A 183 -11.95 12.09 -36.04
N LYS A 184 -11.27 12.61 -37.08
CA LYS A 184 -9.82 12.55 -37.27
C LYS A 184 -9.17 13.88 -36.93
N GLY A 185 -8.13 13.87 -36.10
CA GLY A 185 -7.35 15.06 -35.75
C GLY A 185 -5.87 14.88 -36.08
N ASP A 186 -5.24 15.92 -36.64
CA ASP A 186 -3.79 15.95 -36.88
C ASP A 186 -3.04 15.73 -35.56
N TYR A 187 -2.28 14.63 -35.48
CA TYR A 187 -1.65 14.24 -34.24
C TYR A 187 -0.45 15.12 -33.85
N GLU A 188 0.26 15.68 -34.83
CA GLU A 188 1.35 16.62 -34.58
C GLU A 188 0.80 17.92 -34.00
N LYS A 189 -0.29 18.44 -34.59
CA LYS A 189 -1.02 19.60 -34.06
C LYS A 189 -1.54 19.35 -32.64
N ILE A 190 -2.15 18.19 -32.39
CA ILE A 190 -2.62 17.81 -31.04
C ILE A 190 -1.45 17.82 -30.05
N CYS A 191 -0.32 17.18 -30.38
CA CYS A 191 0.84 17.15 -29.50
C CYS A 191 1.41 18.55 -29.23
N ASN A 192 1.41 19.43 -30.24
CA ASN A 192 1.80 20.82 -30.09
C ASN A 192 0.87 21.59 -29.13
N ASP A 193 -0.45 21.40 -29.25
CA ASP A 193 -1.42 22.02 -28.34
C ASP A 193 -1.26 21.52 -26.89
N ILE A 194 -0.85 20.26 -26.70
CA ILE A 194 -0.54 19.71 -25.38
C ILE A 194 0.76 20.31 -24.83
N ALA A 195 1.80 20.44 -25.66
CA ALA A 195 3.05 21.09 -25.28
C ALA A 195 2.80 22.54 -24.81
N ASN A 196 2.07 23.31 -25.62
CA ASN A 196 1.71 24.69 -25.31
C ASN A 196 0.90 24.82 -24.02
N PHE A 197 0.00 23.86 -23.74
CA PHE A 197 -0.74 23.84 -22.49
C PHE A 197 0.20 23.75 -21.26
N TYR A 198 1.14 22.80 -21.27
CA TYR A 198 2.06 22.62 -20.14
C TYR A 198 3.08 23.75 -20.02
N ILE A 199 3.63 24.23 -21.14
CA ILE A 199 4.56 25.37 -21.17
C ILE A 199 3.90 26.61 -20.60
N LYS A 200 2.65 26.90 -20.99
CA LYS A 200 1.90 28.04 -20.47
C LYS A 200 1.65 27.91 -18.96
N ARG A 201 1.25 26.73 -18.48
CA ARG A 201 1.09 26.52 -17.02
C ARG A 201 2.38 26.76 -16.26
N HIS A 202 3.51 26.31 -16.80
CA HIS A 202 4.82 26.56 -16.20
C HIS A 202 5.17 28.05 -16.19
N SER A 203 4.96 28.77 -17.28
CA SER A 203 5.22 30.23 -17.34
C SER A 203 4.35 31.01 -16.37
N ASP A 204 3.12 30.53 -16.13
CA ASP A 204 2.17 31.13 -15.20
C ASP A 204 2.44 30.72 -13.73
N GLY A 205 3.51 29.95 -13.46
CA GLY A 205 3.86 29.47 -12.12
C GLY A 205 2.88 28.43 -11.56
N LEU A 206 2.05 27.82 -12.40
CA LEU A 206 1.05 26.84 -12.01
C LEU A 206 1.64 25.42 -12.03
N LEU A 207 1.09 24.54 -11.18
CA LEU A 207 1.44 23.12 -11.19
C LEU A 207 1.22 22.54 -12.60
N VAL A 208 2.29 22.08 -13.22
CA VAL A 208 2.28 21.53 -14.58
C VAL A 208 1.75 20.10 -14.57
N GLU A 209 2.36 19.27 -13.73
CA GLU A 209 2.05 17.86 -13.54
C GLU A 209 2.66 17.43 -12.20
N SER A 210 2.37 16.22 -11.74
CA SER A 210 3.10 15.59 -10.63
C SER A 210 4.61 15.48 -10.94
N SER A 211 5.45 15.66 -9.91
CA SER A 211 6.91 15.85 -10.04
C SER A 211 7.67 14.70 -10.71
N ASP A 212 7.12 13.51 -10.65
CA ASP A 212 7.65 12.29 -11.25
C ASP A 212 7.32 12.14 -12.75
N SER A 213 6.38 12.93 -13.25
CA SER A 213 5.98 12.87 -14.64
C SER A 213 7.14 13.26 -15.56
N LYS A 214 7.33 12.50 -16.64
CA LYS A 214 8.26 12.87 -17.73
C LYS A 214 8.00 14.27 -18.27
N ILE A 215 6.76 14.77 -18.21
CA ILE A 215 6.41 16.13 -18.60
C ILE A 215 6.97 17.16 -17.61
N ALA A 216 6.82 16.93 -16.31
CA ALA A 216 7.37 17.81 -15.28
C ALA A 216 8.91 17.83 -15.31
N GLN A 217 9.54 16.66 -15.44
CA GLN A 217 11.01 16.54 -15.51
C GLN A 217 11.62 17.23 -16.74
N LYS A 218 10.89 17.26 -17.86
CA LYS A 218 11.36 17.84 -19.12
C LYS A 218 10.72 19.19 -19.44
N ILE A 219 10.07 19.85 -18.49
CA ILE A 219 9.26 21.04 -18.78
C ILE A 219 10.07 22.18 -19.41
N ASN A 220 11.33 22.37 -18.99
CA ASN A 220 12.24 23.38 -19.53
C ASN A 220 12.73 23.09 -20.96
N SER A 221 12.59 21.84 -21.43
CA SER A 221 13.02 21.39 -22.75
C SER A 221 11.88 20.70 -23.52
N LEU A 222 10.62 20.97 -23.14
CA LEU A 222 9.46 20.26 -23.66
C LEU A 222 9.23 20.62 -25.14
N SER A 223 9.34 19.63 -26.01
CA SER A 223 9.09 19.75 -27.46
C SER A 223 7.91 18.88 -27.90
N VAL A 224 7.40 19.12 -29.11
CA VAL A 224 6.34 18.30 -29.73
C VAL A 224 6.76 16.82 -29.78
N ASP A 225 8.02 16.53 -30.13
CA ASP A 225 8.54 15.15 -30.18
C ASP A 225 8.53 14.46 -28.82
N ILE A 226 8.93 15.18 -27.76
CA ILE A 226 8.92 14.64 -26.40
C ILE A 226 7.47 14.35 -25.96
N VAL A 227 6.55 15.28 -26.22
CA VAL A 227 5.13 15.08 -25.92
C VAL A 227 4.57 13.91 -26.70
N LYS A 228 4.88 13.82 -28.00
CA LYS A 228 4.45 12.73 -28.89
C LYS A 228 4.91 11.37 -28.35
N SER A 229 6.17 11.26 -27.92
CA SER A 229 6.71 10.06 -27.25
C SER A 229 5.95 9.72 -25.96
N ILE A 230 5.74 10.70 -25.08
CA ILE A 230 5.04 10.49 -23.79
C ILE A 230 3.59 10.05 -24.01
N MET A 231 2.88 10.67 -24.96
CA MET A 231 1.50 10.33 -25.29
C MET A 231 1.41 8.91 -25.85
N ASN A 232 2.31 8.54 -26.75
CA ASN A 232 2.37 7.19 -27.34
C ASN A 232 2.58 6.09 -26.29
N GLU A 233 3.50 6.30 -25.36
CA GLU A 233 3.82 5.31 -24.32
C GLU A 233 2.70 5.15 -23.29
N ASN A 234 1.95 6.23 -23.03
CA ASN A 234 1.01 6.31 -21.91
C ASN A 234 -0.44 6.53 -22.39
N ALA A 235 -0.82 7.78 -22.61
CA ALA A 235 -2.20 8.20 -22.82
C ALA A 235 -2.86 7.50 -24.00
N TYR A 236 -2.21 7.56 -25.17
CA TYR A 236 -2.70 6.94 -26.40
C TYR A 236 -2.84 5.43 -26.23
N LYS A 237 -1.78 4.76 -25.76
CA LYS A 237 -1.78 3.29 -25.57
C LYS A 237 -2.93 2.82 -24.71
N VAL A 238 -3.20 3.50 -23.59
CA VAL A 238 -4.25 3.10 -22.65
C VAL A 238 -5.65 3.31 -23.24
N ILE A 239 -5.89 4.42 -23.97
CA ILE A 239 -7.21 4.68 -24.59
C ILE A 239 -7.42 3.78 -25.81
N ASN A 240 -6.37 3.55 -26.61
CA ASN A 240 -6.39 2.67 -27.77
C ASN A 240 -6.65 1.21 -27.38
N ASN A 241 -6.05 0.73 -26.29
CA ASN A 241 -6.29 -0.62 -25.77
C ASN A 241 -7.76 -0.86 -25.34
N GLN A 242 -8.53 0.20 -25.09
CA GLN A 242 -9.96 0.11 -24.81
C GLN A 242 -10.83 0.23 -26.07
N GLY A 243 -10.21 0.44 -27.23
CA GLY A 243 -10.88 0.53 -28.53
C GLY A 243 -11.54 1.87 -28.84
N TYR A 244 -11.27 2.94 -28.07
CA TYR A 244 -11.94 4.24 -28.25
C TYR A 244 -11.25 5.18 -29.24
N VAL A 245 -9.94 5.04 -29.42
CA VAL A 245 -9.15 5.83 -30.37
C VAL A 245 -8.18 4.92 -31.11
N TYR A 246 -7.75 5.32 -32.30
CA TYR A 246 -6.71 4.65 -33.08
C TYR A 246 -5.90 5.67 -33.88
N LYS A 247 -4.81 5.24 -34.50
CA LYS A 247 -4.00 6.09 -35.38
C LYS A 247 -4.10 5.66 -36.83
N GLU A 248 -4.09 6.63 -37.72
CA GLU A 248 -4.12 6.45 -39.17
C GLU A 248 -3.04 7.30 -39.81
N GLN A 249 -2.40 6.81 -40.87
CA GLN A 249 -1.39 7.53 -41.62
C GLN A 249 -1.93 7.83 -43.02
N ILE A 250 -1.97 9.11 -43.39
CA ILE A 250 -2.49 9.60 -44.68
C ILE A 250 -1.45 10.59 -45.21
N ASP A 251 -0.92 10.35 -46.41
CA ASP A 251 0.04 11.24 -47.10
C ASP A 251 1.19 11.72 -46.19
N ASP A 252 1.87 10.77 -45.53
CA ASP A 252 2.97 11.00 -44.57
C ASP A 252 2.60 11.79 -43.30
N GLN A 253 1.33 12.11 -43.09
CA GLN A 253 0.82 12.71 -41.86
C GLN A 253 0.13 11.67 -40.96
N GLU A 254 0.36 11.79 -39.65
CA GLU A 254 -0.23 10.92 -38.64
C GLU A 254 -1.47 11.58 -38.03
N TYR A 255 -2.59 10.87 -38.04
CA TYR A 255 -3.86 11.30 -37.47
C TYR A 255 -4.20 10.45 -36.24
N LEU A 256 -4.74 11.09 -35.21
CA LEU A 256 -5.40 10.42 -34.09
C LEU A 256 -6.90 10.48 -34.31
N CYS A 257 -7.55 9.32 -34.34
CA CYS A 257 -8.93 9.16 -34.73
C CYS A 257 -9.75 8.56 -33.59
N PHE A 258 -10.97 9.04 -33.39
CA PHE A 258 -11.95 8.29 -32.60
C PHE A 258 -12.37 7.02 -33.33
N ASN A 259 -12.69 5.97 -32.58
CA ASN A 259 -13.38 4.80 -33.12
C ASN A 259 -14.62 5.26 -33.91
N LYS A 260 -14.78 4.73 -35.12
CA LYS A 260 -15.84 5.15 -36.06
C LYS A 260 -17.25 4.95 -35.50
N GLU A 261 -17.49 3.84 -34.81
CA GLU A 261 -18.78 3.56 -34.17
C GLU A 261 -19.03 4.52 -33.01
N LEU A 262 -18.02 4.76 -32.17
CA LEU A 262 -18.09 5.72 -31.09
C LEU A 262 -18.38 7.14 -31.63
N TRP A 263 -17.60 7.62 -32.59
CA TRP A 263 -17.75 8.97 -33.13
C TRP A 263 -19.13 9.20 -33.75
N ASN A 264 -19.61 8.25 -34.55
CA ASN A 264 -20.93 8.35 -35.18
C ASN A 264 -22.08 8.31 -34.17
N SER A 265 -21.86 7.76 -32.98
CA SER A 265 -22.84 7.72 -31.90
C SER A 265 -22.93 9.02 -31.07
N LEU A 266 -21.93 9.91 -31.20
CA LEU A 266 -21.85 11.15 -30.44
C LEU A 266 -22.53 12.31 -31.19
N ASN A 267 -23.48 12.95 -30.52
CA ASN A 267 -24.08 14.19 -31.00
C ASN A 267 -23.39 15.43 -30.38
N LYS A 268 -23.82 16.64 -30.77
CA LYS A 268 -23.24 17.89 -30.26
C LYS A 268 -23.38 18.06 -28.74
N GLU A 269 -24.49 17.60 -28.17
CA GLU A 269 -24.74 17.65 -26.73
C GLU A 269 -23.80 16.69 -25.97
N ASP A 270 -23.58 15.49 -26.52
CA ASP A 270 -22.63 14.52 -25.98
C ASP A 270 -21.21 15.07 -25.97
N ILE A 271 -20.77 15.71 -27.07
CA ILE A 271 -19.44 16.33 -27.17
C ILE A 271 -19.31 17.47 -26.15
N SER A 272 -20.36 18.30 -25.99
CA SER A 272 -20.38 19.36 -24.98
C SER A 272 -20.29 18.80 -23.56
N ASN A 273 -21.03 17.72 -23.28
CA ASN A 273 -21.01 17.04 -21.99
C ASN A 273 -19.62 16.42 -21.70
N LEU A 274 -19.04 15.73 -22.68
CA LEU A 274 -17.69 15.17 -22.58
C LEU A 274 -16.65 16.25 -22.26
N ASN A 275 -16.69 17.38 -22.96
CA ASN A 275 -15.82 18.51 -22.66
C ASN A 275 -16.03 19.02 -21.22
N SER A 276 -17.28 19.21 -20.80
CA SER A 276 -17.59 19.63 -19.42
C SER A 276 -17.02 18.66 -18.38
N ILE A 277 -17.16 17.35 -18.58
CA ILE A 277 -16.65 16.32 -17.67
C ILE A 277 -15.12 16.36 -17.63
N LEU A 278 -14.47 16.40 -18.79
CA LEU A 278 -13.01 16.38 -18.90
C LEU A 278 -12.37 17.62 -18.28
N TYR A 279 -12.92 18.81 -18.51
CA TYR A 279 -12.41 20.04 -17.89
C TYR A 279 -12.64 20.06 -16.38
N SER A 280 -13.82 19.63 -15.90
CA SER A 280 -14.10 19.54 -14.46
C SER A 280 -13.12 18.58 -13.76
N LYS A 281 -12.83 17.43 -14.37
CA LYS A 281 -11.82 16.48 -13.87
C LYS A 281 -10.42 17.07 -13.91
N LEU A 282 -10.07 17.83 -14.95
CA LEU A 282 -8.76 18.48 -15.03
C LEU A 282 -8.58 19.52 -13.93
N GLU A 283 -9.62 20.30 -13.62
CA GLU A 283 -9.62 21.23 -12.48
C GLU A 283 -9.49 20.48 -11.15
N LEU A 284 -10.26 19.40 -10.96
CA LEU A 284 -10.19 18.56 -9.77
C LEU A 284 -8.78 17.97 -9.57
N TYR A 285 -8.17 17.46 -10.65
CA TYR A 285 -6.82 16.92 -10.66
C TYR A 285 -5.79 17.89 -10.06
N TYR A 286 -5.84 19.16 -10.48
CA TYR A 286 -4.93 20.18 -9.99
C TYR A 286 -5.29 20.65 -8.58
N LYS A 287 -6.59 20.77 -8.26
CA LYS A 287 -7.06 21.18 -6.94
C LYS A 287 -6.62 20.21 -5.83
N GLU A 288 -6.79 18.90 -6.04
CA GLU A 288 -6.39 17.88 -5.05
C GLU A 288 -4.88 17.95 -4.76
N ARG A 289 -4.04 18.11 -5.79
CA ARG A 289 -2.58 18.12 -5.63
C ARG A 289 -2.01 19.42 -5.09
N ILE A 290 -2.67 20.54 -5.35
CA ILE A 290 -2.30 21.83 -4.75
C ILE A 290 -2.60 21.78 -3.24
N ASN A 291 -3.77 21.25 -2.85
CA ASN A 291 -4.14 21.09 -1.45
C ASN A 291 -3.20 20.13 -0.70
N ASP A 292 -2.92 18.94 -1.24
CA ASP A 292 -1.98 17.98 -0.63
C ASP A 292 -0.59 18.59 -0.40
N SER A 293 -0.12 19.45 -1.30
CA SER A 293 1.20 20.08 -1.19
C SER A 293 1.27 21.21 -0.14
N ASN A 294 0.14 21.83 0.17
CA ASN A 294 0.05 22.87 1.20
C ASN A 294 -0.15 22.24 2.58
N ASP A 295 -1.02 21.23 2.70
CA ASP A 295 -1.31 20.55 3.97
C ASP A 295 -0.07 19.82 4.52
N ASN A 296 0.69 19.13 3.67
CA ASN A 296 1.92 18.44 4.12
C ASN A 296 3.04 19.42 4.53
N LYS A 297 3.15 20.59 3.88
CA LYS A 297 4.17 21.59 4.22
C LYS A 297 3.87 22.29 5.54
N GLU A 298 2.61 22.61 5.82
CA GLU A 298 2.20 23.19 7.10
C GLU A 298 2.38 22.18 8.25
N GLU A 299 2.01 20.91 8.06
CA GLU A 299 2.19 19.87 9.08
C GLU A 299 3.68 19.61 9.40
N ASP A 300 4.55 19.56 8.38
CA ASP A 300 6.00 19.40 8.57
C ASP A 300 6.64 20.59 9.30
N LEU A 301 6.18 21.81 9.02
CA LEU A 301 6.60 23.02 9.74
C LEU A 301 6.17 22.96 11.21
N ILE A 302 4.91 22.58 11.48
CA ILE A 302 4.38 22.44 12.85
C ILE A 302 5.17 21.39 13.65
N ILE A 303 5.54 20.26 13.04
CA ILE A 303 6.30 19.21 13.72
C ILE A 303 7.71 19.69 14.07
N LYS A 304 8.40 20.38 13.14
CA LYS A 304 9.73 20.93 13.40
C LYS A 304 9.70 21.94 14.54
N ASP A 305 8.75 22.88 14.50
CA ASP A 305 8.57 23.88 15.54
C ASP A 305 8.24 23.24 16.90
N ALA A 306 7.43 22.16 16.91
CA ALA A 306 7.11 21.43 18.13
C ALA A 306 8.35 20.75 18.74
N VAL A 307 9.19 20.10 17.94
CA VAL A 307 10.42 19.44 18.42
C VAL A 307 11.42 20.46 18.96
N GLU A 308 11.58 21.61 18.30
CA GLU A 308 12.40 22.71 18.79
C GLU A 308 11.87 23.28 20.11
N GLN A 309 10.56 23.43 20.25
CA GLN A 309 9.95 23.86 21.51
C GLN A 309 10.14 22.85 22.64
N ILE A 310 10.06 21.54 22.35
CA ILE A 310 10.38 20.49 23.33
C ILE A 310 11.84 20.61 23.78
N HIS A 311 12.77 20.79 22.84
CA HIS A 311 14.19 20.98 23.15
C HIS A 311 14.42 22.21 24.02
N ASN A 312 13.82 23.35 23.67
CA ASN A 312 13.88 24.57 24.45
C ASN A 312 13.24 24.42 25.85
N TYR A 313 12.13 23.69 25.98
CA TYR A 313 11.53 23.37 27.28
C TYR A 313 12.50 22.59 28.17
N ILE A 314 13.15 21.57 27.61
CA ILE A 314 14.12 20.75 28.34
C ILE A 314 15.33 21.60 28.77
N LEU A 315 15.82 22.48 27.89
CA LEU A 315 16.86 23.45 28.20
C LEU A 315 16.44 24.40 29.34
N ALA A 316 15.23 24.96 29.29
CA ALA A 316 14.70 25.83 30.35
C ALA A 316 14.62 25.13 31.72
N LYS A 317 14.46 23.81 31.74
CA LYS A 317 14.49 22.99 32.97
C LYS A 317 15.91 22.68 33.48
N GLY A 318 16.95 23.19 32.83
CA GLY A 318 18.34 23.01 33.24
C GLY A 318 19.04 21.79 32.63
N TYR A 319 18.45 21.14 31.61
CA TYR A 319 19.00 19.93 31.02
C TYR A 319 19.41 20.16 29.57
N THR A 320 20.65 19.79 29.23
CA THR A 320 21.19 19.94 27.89
C THR A 320 21.23 18.59 27.18
N TYR A 321 20.48 18.47 26.09
CA TYR A 321 20.55 17.36 25.15
C TYR A 321 20.79 17.92 23.75
N ASP A 322 21.43 17.14 22.89
CA ASP A 322 21.53 17.50 21.47
C ASP A 322 20.12 17.55 20.86
N LEU A 323 19.85 18.57 20.05
CA LEU A 323 18.60 18.67 19.30
C LEU A 323 18.40 17.45 18.39
N ASP A 324 19.46 16.92 17.80
CA ASP A 324 19.37 15.73 16.94
C ASP A 324 19.02 14.46 17.73
N LEU A 325 19.41 14.38 19.00
CA LEU A 325 18.95 13.33 19.92
C LEU A 325 17.44 13.46 20.19
N ILE A 326 16.92 14.67 20.43
CA ILE A 326 15.48 14.89 20.61
C ILE A 326 14.69 14.54 19.36
N LYS A 327 15.18 14.94 18.17
CA LYS A 327 14.58 14.56 16.88
C LYS A 327 14.55 13.04 16.73
N ASN A 328 15.68 12.36 16.96
CA ASN A 328 15.76 10.91 16.83
C ASN A 328 14.80 10.20 17.82
N TYR A 329 14.71 10.70 19.05
CA TYR A 329 13.77 10.18 20.05
C TYR A 329 12.31 10.36 19.63
N TYR A 330 11.93 11.54 19.13
CA TYR A 330 10.59 11.78 18.59
C TYR A 330 10.26 10.85 17.41
N LEU A 331 11.17 10.71 16.44
CA LEU A 331 10.99 9.80 15.28
C LEU A 331 10.90 8.33 15.72
N SER A 332 11.66 7.94 16.74
CA SER A 332 11.62 6.60 17.31
C SER A 332 10.26 6.28 17.95
N LEU A 333 9.65 7.25 18.64
CA LEU A 333 8.31 7.10 19.20
C LEU A 333 7.23 7.02 18.11
N LYS A 334 7.42 7.78 17.02
CA LYS A 334 6.49 7.81 15.89
C LYS A 334 6.44 6.51 15.11
N THR A 335 7.59 5.88 14.92
CA THR A 335 7.70 4.56 14.26
C THR A 335 7.18 3.43 15.13
N LYS A 336 7.60 3.39 16.41
CA LYS A 336 7.24 2.32 17.34
C LYS A 336 6.92 2.87 18.73
N PRO A 337 5.89 2.32 19.39
CA PRO A 337 5.55 2.70 20.75
C PRO A 337 6.51 2.08 21.79
N PHE A 338 7.60 1.42 21.38
CA PHE A 338 8.61 0.87 22.30
C PHE A 338 10.01 1.30 21.90
N VAL A 339 10.65 2.07 22.79
CA VAL A 339 12.00 2.64 22.61
C VAL A 339 12.89 2.19 23.75
N LEU A 340 14.14 1.85 23.45
CA LEU A 340 15.20 1.55 24.42
C LEU A 340 16.22 2.68 24.38
N LEU A 341 16.53 3.23 25.54
CA LEU A 341 17.63 4.17 25.72
C LEU A 341 18.76 3.44 26.44
N SER A 342 19.86 3.19 25.75
CA SER A 342 21.04 2.51 26.31
C SER A 342 22.21 3.46 26.50
N GLY A 343 23.02 3.23 27.51
CA GLY A 343 24.24 4.00 27.73
C GLY A 343 24.72 3.91 29.17
N ILE A 344 25.80 4.63 29.47
CA ILE A 344 26.41 4.65 30.81
C ILE A 344 25.40 5.20 31.84
N SER A 345 25.49 4.75 33.09
CA SER A 345 24.69 5.31 34.17
C SER A 345 24.97 6.81 34.34
N GLY A 346 23.95 7.59 34.73
CA GLY A 346 24.08 9.04 34.95
C GLY A 346 24.02 9.93 33.70
N THR A 347 23.80 9.37 32.49
CA THR A 347 23.65 10.16 31.24
C THR A 347 22.27 10.80 31.05
N GLY A 348 21.40 10.73 32.07
CA GLY A 348 20.10 11.40 32.05
C GLY A 348 19.02 10.72 31.20
N LYS A 349 19.15 9.43 30.89
CA LYS A 349 18.18 8.65 30.07
C LYS A 349 16.74 8.76 30.59
N SER A 350 16.51 8.38 31.85
CA SER A 350 15.18 8.41 32.47
C SER A 350 14.63 9.84 32.56
N LYS A 351 15.54 10.81 32.70
CA LYS A 351 15.18 12.23 32.77
C LYS A 351 14.77 12.80 31.41
N LEU A 352 15.39 12.36 30.32
CA LEU A 352 14.95 12.70 28.96
C LEU A 352 13.49 12.26 28.76
N VAL A 353 13.17 11.00 29.09
CA VAL A 353 11.80 10.46 28.93
C VAL A 353 10.80 11.30 29.72
N GLN A 354 11.13 11.61 30.98
CA GLN A 354 10.27 12.43 31.85
C GLN A 354 10.08 13.84 31.28
N LEU A 355 11.16 14.55 30.96
CA LEU A 355 11.08 15.94 30.51
C LEU A 355 10.45 16.07 29.14
N PHE A 356 10.69 15.11 28.25
CA PHE A 356 10.03 15.06 26.95
C PHE A 356 8.52 14.88 27.12
N ALA A 357 8.09 13.91 27.95
CA ALA A 357 6.68 13.70 28.25
C ALA A 357 6.04 14.95 28.88
N GLU A 358 6.74 15.58 29.84
CA GLU A 358 6.30 16.80 30.49
C GLU A 358 6.15 17.97 29.50
N ALA A 359 7.11 18.11 28.58
CA ALA A 359 7.12 19.14 27.54
C ALA A 359 5.92 19.05 26.59
N ILE A 360 5.34 17.87 26.41
CA ILE A 360 4.13 17.64 25.58
C ILE A 360 2.85 17.48 26.41
N GLY A 361 2.96 17.71 27.72
CA GLY A 361 1.86 17.78 28.67
C GLY A 361 1.60 16.50 29.44
N SER A 362 2.32 15.41 29.21
CA SER A 362 2.15 14.14 29.91
C SER A 362 3.00 14.10 31.18
N THR A 363 2.36 14.15 32.34
CA THR A 363 3.03 14.37 33.63
C THR A 363 2.61 13.32 34.67
N CYS A 364 3.34 13.24 35.77
CA CYS A 364 2.96 12.40 36.91
C CYS A 364 1.64 12.89 37.52
N GLU A 365 1.45 14.21 37.62
CA GLU A 365 0.34 14.87 38.31
C GLU A 365 -1.00 14.59 37.62
N ASN A 366 -1.02 14.65 36.28
CA ASN A 366 -2.20 14.27 35.50
C ASN A 366 -2.27 12.76 35.21
N GLY A 367 -1.31 11.97 35.73
CA GLY A 367 -1.31 10.52 35.62
C GLY A 367 -1.07 9.98 34.21
N ARG A 368 -0.51 10.79 33.32
CA ARG A 368 -0.17 10.43 31.92
C ARG A 368 1.29 10.02 31.74
N PHE A 369 2.12 10.18 32.76
CA PHE A 369 3.48 9.63 32.81
C PHE A 369 3.62 8.75 34.05
N MET A 370 4.28 7.61 33.90
CA MET A 370 4.60 6.70 35.00
C MET A 370 6.03 6.17 34.87
N LEU A 371 6.84 6.41 35.91
CA LEU A 371 8.16 5.80 36.07
C LEU A 371 8.01 4.50 36.88
N ILE A 372 8.45 3.38 36.32
CA ILE A 372 8.38 2.05 36.92
C ILE A 372 9.82 1.54 37.08
N PRO A 373 10.39 1.56 38.30
CA PRO A 373 11.69 0.95 38.56
C PRO A 373 11.59 -0.57 38.49
N VAL A 374 12.34 -1.19 37.59
CA VAL A 374 12.37 -2.66 37.45
C VAL A 374 13.17 -3.25 38.60
N ARG A 375 12.70 -4.38 39.13
CA ARG A 375 13.35 -5.08 40.25
C ARG A 375 14.03 -6.35 39.78
N PRO A 376 15.16 -6.75 40.39
CA PRO A 376 15.94 -7.91 39.94
C PRO A 376 15.20 -9.24 40.12
N ASP A 377 14.22 -9.31 41.01
CA ASP A 377 13.40 -10.48 41.31
C ASP A 377 12.25 -10.70 40.32
N TRP A 378 12.04 -9.80 39.35
CA TRP A 378 10.99 -9.93 38.34
C TRP A 378 11.28 -11.10 37.40
N SER A 379 10.50 -12.16 37.52
CA SER A 379 10.63 -13.39 36.73
C SER A 379 9.50 -13.64 35.74
N ASP A 380 8.40 -12.91 35.83
CA ASP A 380 7.22 -13.09 34.98
C ASP A 380 6.37 -11.80 34.95
N PRO A 381 5.34 -11.70 34.09
CA PRO A 381 4.58 -10.47 33.89
C PRO A 381 3.72 -10.01 35.08
N SER A 382 3.63 -10.79 36.16
CA SER A 382 2.74 -10.54 37.30
C SER A 382 2.96 -9.18 37.96
N ASP A 383 4.21 -8.79 38.22
CA ASP A 383 4.52 -7.51 38.89
C ASP A 383 4.20 -6.29 38.01
N LEU A 384 4.24 -6.46 36.68
CA LEU A 384 4.02 -5.39 35.72
C LEU A 384 2.54 -5.26 35.32
N LEU A 385 1.89 -6.38 35.01
CA LEU A 385 0.51 -6.44 34.51
C LEU A 385 -0.51 -6.72 35.63
N GLY A 386 -0.14 -7.50 36.63
CA GLY A 386 -1.00 -7.87 37.75
C GLY A 386 -1.14 -9.38 37.93
N TYR A 387 -1.64 -9.77 39.10
CA TYR A 387 -1.74 -11.16 39.53
C TYR A 387 -2.95 -11.40 40.43
N LYS A 388 -3.31 -12.66 40.66
CA LYS A 388 -4.34 -13.03 41.65
C LYS A 388 -3.71 -13.16 43.02
N ASN A 389 -4.31 -12.51 44.01
CA ASN A 389 -3.96 -12.75 45.40
C ASN A 389 -4.53 -14.11 45.89
N ILE A 390 -4.22 -14.45 47.15
CA ILE A 390 -4.69 -15.68 47.80
C ILE A 390 -6.22 -15.78 47.91
N ASP A 391 -6.93 -14.66 47.83
CA ASP A 391 -8.40 -14.59 47.87
C ASP A 391 -9.03 -14.68 46.46
N ASN A 392 -8.25 -15.08 45.45
CA ASN A 392 -8.64 -15.10 44.04
C ASN A 392 -9.06 -13.74 43.45
N LYS A 393 -8.69 -12.62 44.10
CA LYS A 393 -8.93 -11.28 43.58
C LYS A 393 -7.77 -10.81 42.71
N PHE A 394 -8.09 -10.21 41.57
CA PHE A 394 -7.08 -9.68 40.67
C PHE A 394 -6.55 -8.32 41.17
N LEU A 395 -5.26 -8.25 41.42
CA LEU A 395 -4.54 -7.02 41.74
C LEU A 395 -3.86 -6.51 40.46
N GLN A 396 -4.28 -5.34 39.98
CA GLN A 396 -3.72 -4.74 38.78
C GLN A 396 -2.27 -4.29 39.01
N GLY A 397 -1.41 -4.50 38.01
CA GLY A 397 -0.06 -3.96 38.00
C GLY A 397 0.00 -2.47 37.58
N PRO A 398 1.17 -1.84 37.71
CA PRO A 398 1.39 -0.45 37.32
C PRO A 398 1.10 -0.21 35.83
N LEU A 399 1.51 -1.13 34.94
CA LEU A 399 1.25 -0.99 33.50
C LEU A 399 -0.25 -1.12 33.16
N THR A 400 -0.97 -2.01 33.82
CA THR A 400 -2.43 -2.14 33.65
C THR A 400 -3.16 -0.87 34.10
N THR A 401 -2.66 -0.21 35.15
CA THR A 401 -3.23 1.05 35.66
C THR A 401 -3.20 2.15 34.60
N ILE A 402 -2.05 2.37 33.98
CA ILE A 402 -1.89 3.43 32.98
C ILE A 402 -2.54 3.06 31.64
N ILE A 403 -2.53 1.78 31.23
CA ILE A 403 -3.26 1.29 30.05
C ILE A 403 -4.75 1.60 30.16
N THR A 404 -5.36 1.32 31.33
CA THR A 404 -6.78 1.59 31.56
C THR A 404 -7.09 3.07 31.33
N ARG A 405 -6.25 3.97 31.87
CA ARG A 405 -6.41 5.43 31.68
C ARG A 405 -6.21 5.85 30.22
N ALA A 406 -5.23 5.28 29.54
CA ALA A 406 -4.93 5.61 28.14
C ALA A 406 -6.07 5.20 27.19
N ILE A 407 -6.78 4.10 27.47
CA ILE A 407 -7.96 3.68 26.72
C ILE A 407 -9.13 4.67 26.92
N ASP A 408 -9.32 5.15 28.15
CA ASP A 408 -10.38 6.11 28.50
C ASP A 408 -10.11 7.52 27.94
N ASP A 409 -8.85 7.87 27.67
CA ASP A 409 -8.41 9.14 27.09
C ASP A 409 -7.51 8.94 25.86
N PRO A 410 -8.08 8.56 24.69
CA PRO A 410 -7.30 8.27 23.48
C PRO A 410 -6.69 9.52 22.84
N THR A 411 -7.15 10.72 23.23
CA THR A 411 -6.72 11.98 22.59
C THR A 411 -5.33 12.43 23.03
N ASN A 412 -4.90 12.00 24.21
CA ASN A 412 -3.67 12.45 24.82
C ASN A 412 -2.63 11.31 24.89
N PRO A 413 -1.33 11.62 24.77
CA PRO A 413 -0.28 10.61 24.85
C PRO A 413 0.00 10.20 26.31
N TYR A 414 0.28 8.92 26.51
CA TYR A 414 0.63 8.31 27.79
C TYR A 414 2.01 7.67 27.70
N PHE A 415 2.82 7.87 28.74
CA PHE A 415 4.21 7.40 28.76
C PHE A 415 4.47 6.49 29.97
N VAL A 416 5.16 5.39 29.70
CA VAL A 416 5.72 4.49 30.72
C VAL A 416 7.22 4.44 30.55
N CYS A 417 7.96 4.85 31.58
CA CYS A 417 9.40 4.70 31.65
C CYS A 417 9.72 3.48 32.53
N LEU A 418 10.19 2.39 31.94
CA LEU A 418 10.73 1.22 32.65
C LEU A 418 12.20 1.52 32.97
N ASP A 419 12.47 1.88 34.22
CA ASP A 419 13.81 2.28 34.64
C ASP A 419 14.67 1.05 34.95
N GLU A 420 15.91 1.06 34.47
CA GLU A 420 16.86 -0.07 34.57
C GLU A 420 16.24 -1.38 34.08
N MET A 421 15.65 -1.33 32.89
CA MET A 421 14.87 -2.41 32.31
C MET A 421 15.62 -3.75 32.30
N ASN A 422 16.94 -3.72 32.12
CA ASN A 422 17.83 -4.87 32.05
C ASN A 422 18.34 -5.40 33.42
N LEU A 423 17.82 -4.88 34.54
CA LEU A 423 18.10 -5.40 35.87
C LEU A 423 17.48 -6.80 36.08
N ALA A 424 16.39 -7.09 35.37
CA ALA A 424 15.79 -8.41 35.26
C ALA A 424 15.80 -8.90 33.80
N ARG A 425 15.54 -10.21 33.60
CA ARG A 425 15.43 -10.78 32.25
C ARG A 425 14.16 -10.26 31.58
N VAL A 426 14.33 -9.23 30.74
CA VAL A 426 13.24 -8.54 30.03
C VAL A 426 12.33 -9.48 29.26
N GLU A 427 12.90 -10.51 28.64
CA GLU A 427 12.14 -11.51 27.88
C GLU A 427 11.21 -12.37 28.74
N TYR A 428 11.31 -12.33 30.07
CA TYR A 428 10.42 -13.06 30.97
C TYR A 428 9.28 -12.17 31.48
N TYR A 429 9.60 -11.06 32.16
CA TYR A 429 8.55 -10.20 32.72
C TYR A 429 7.83 -9.34 31.67
N PHE A 430 8.47 -9.07 30.53
CA PHE A 430 7.91 -8.25 29.47
C PHE A 430 7.45 -9.09 28.26
N SER A 431 7.44 -10.43 28.38
CA SER A 431 7.12 -11.36 27.28
C SER A 431 5.77 -11.07 26.63
N ASP A 432 4.75 -10.86 27.46
CA ASP A 432 3.36 -10.74 27.02
C ASP A 432 3.16 -9.41 26.29
N VAL A 433 3.76 -8.34 26.80
CA VAL A 433 3.73 -7.02 26.15
C VAL A 433 4.43 -7.08 24.78
N LEU A 434 5.62 -7.71 24.70
CA LEU A 434 6.32 -7.89 23.43
C LEU A 434 5.50 -8.68 22.41
N SER A 435 4.80 -9.73 22.86
CA SER A 435 3.92 -10.55 22.02
C SER A 435 2.73 -9.73 21.51
N LEU A 436 2.05 -8.99 22.40
CA LEU A 436 0.88 -8.18 22.06
C LEU A 436 1.22 -7.07 21.05
N MET A 437 2.41 -6.47 21.15
CA MET A 437 2.87 -5.46 20.19
C MET A 437 2.97 -5.99 18.76
N GLU A 438 3.15 -7.30 18.54
CA GLU A 438 3.15 -7.90 17.19
C GLU A 438 1.74 -8.07 16.61
N THR A 439 0.72 -8.04 17.47
CA THR A 439 -0.68 -8.21 17.05
C THR A 439 -1.35 -6.90 16.64
N ARG A 440 -0.60 -5.79 16.62
CA ARG A 440 -1.11 -4.47 16.23
C ARG A 440 -1.76 -4.52 14.86
N LYS A 441 -3.01 -4.06 14.81
CA LYS A 441 -3.80 -3.95 13.59
C LYS A 441 -4.63 -2.68 13.61
N LYS A 442 -4.89 -2.15 12.43
CA LYS A 442 -5.79 -1.01 12.23
C LYS A 442 -7.22 -1.52 12.16
N ILE A 443 -8.10 -1.01 13.02
CA ILE A 443 -9.55 -1.24 12.97
C ILE A 443 -10.20 0.14 12.82
N GLY A 444 -10.74 0.42 11.64
CA GLY A 444 -11.18 1.78 11.28
C GLY A 444 -9.99 2.74 11.26
N GLU A 445 -10.06 3.80 12.06
CA GLU A 445 -8.98 4.78 12.20
C GLU A 445 -8.03 4.51 13.38
N LYS A 446 -8.34 3.51 14.23
CA LYS A 446 -7.58 3.24 15.46
C LYS A 446 -6.66 2.04 15.33
N ILE A 447 -5.51 2.10 15.99
CA ILE A 447 -4.59 0.98 16.13
C ILE A 447 -4.86 0.27 17.47
N VAL A 448 -5.12 -1.03 17.42
CA VAL A 448 -5.37 -1.87 18.61
C VAL A 448 -4.56 -3.17 18.54
N THR A 449 -4.30 -3.77 19.69
CA THR A 449 -3.72 -5.12 19.82
C THR A 449 -4.81 -6.15 20.15
N GLU A 450 -4.41 -7.41 20.25
CA GLU A 450 -5.18 -8.40 20.99
C GLU A 450 -5.31 -8.03 22.49
N LYS A 451 -6.20 -8.73 23.18
CA LYS A 451 -6.50 -8.52 24.60
C LYS A 451 -5.31 -8.93 25.45
N ILE A 452 -4.98 -8.09 26.44
CA ILE A 452 -3.87 -8.32 27.37
C ILE A 452 -4.12 -9.56 28.23
N PHE A 453 -5.35 -9.70 28.72
CA PHE A 453 -5.73 -10.77 29.63
C PHE A 453 -6.70 -11.74 28.96
N LYS A 454 -6.55 -13.02 29.27
CA LYS A 454 -7.58 -14.02 28.96
C LYS A 454 -8.61 -14.06 30.09
N ILE A 455 -9.80 -14.56 29.83
CA ILE A 455 -10.87 -14.56 30.84
C ILE A 455 -10.49 -15.41 32.07
N GLU A 456 -9.70 -16.46 31.86
CA GLU A 456 -9.20 -17.35 32.91
C GLU A 456 -8.25 -16.62 33.89
N THR A 457 -7.59 -15.54 33.43
CA THR A 457 -6.70 -14.70 34.25
C THR A 457 -7.44 -14.03 35.41
N PHE A 458 -8.76 -13.94 35.38
CA PHE A 458 -9.56 -13.36 36.46
C PHE A 458 -10.24 -14.41 37.34
N GLY A 459 -10.44 -15.64 36.83
CA GLY A 459 -11.07 -16.71 37.61
C GLY A 459 -12.48 -16.34 38.05
N GLU A 460 -12.74 -16.36 39.36
CA GLU A 460 -14.04 -16.02 39.93
C GLU A 460 -14.27 -14.50 40.12
N ASP A 461 -13.24 -13.68 39.94
CA ASP A 461 -13.32 -12.23 40.04
C ASP A 461 -14.01 -11.61 38.82
N LYS A 462 -15.35 -11.68 38.82
CA LYS A 462 -16.19 -11.16 37.75
C LYS A 462 -16.09 -9.64 37.58
N GLU A 463 -15.79 -8.91 38.65
CA GLU A 463 -15.64 -7.45 38.58
C GLU A 463 -14.35 -7.09 37.85
N ALA A 464 -13.23 -7.75 38.18
CA ALA A 464 -11.98 -7.58 37.46
C ALA A 464 -12.09 -8.04 36.00
N ALA A 465 -12.77 -9.17 35.74
CA ALA A 465 -13.01 -9.64 34.38
C ALA A 465 -13.76 -8.61 33.52
N LYS A 466 -14.80 -7.98 34.09
CA LYS A 466 -15.57 -6.93 33.40
C LYS A 466 -14.74 -5.65 33.18
N LYS A 467 -13.89 -5.29 34.14
CA LYS A 467 -13.11 -4.05 34.09
C LYS A 467 -11.87 -4.16 33.22
N TYR A 468 -11.18 -5.30 33.25
CA TYR A 468 -9.86 -5.47 32.63
C TYR A 468 -9.84 -6.48 31.47
N GLY A 469 -10.90 -7.28 31.29
CA GLY A 469 -10.95 -8.36 30.29
C GLY A 469 -11.01 -7.90 28.82
N ASP A 470 -11.27 -6.62 28.59
CA ASP A 470 -11.25 -5.99 27.26
C ASP A 470 -10.05 -5.06 27.06
N LEU A 471 -9.09 -5.01 28.00
CA LEU A 471 -7.90 -4.17 27.84
C LEU A 471 -7.01 -4.68 26.70
N TYR A 472 -6.49 -3.73 25.94
CA TYR A 472 -5.51 -3.90 24.88
C TYR A 472 -4.44 -2.81 25.02
N ILE A 473 -3.34 -2.87 24.28
CA ILE A 473 -2.35 -1.79 24.25
C ILE A 473 -2.86 -0.72 23.28
N PRO A 474 -3.26 0.49 23.76
CA PRO A 474 -3.80 1.52 22.89
C PRO A 474 -2.69 2.26 22.14
N GLU A 475 -3.05 2.94 21.05
CA GLU A 475 -2.10 3.62 20.17
C GLU A 475 -1.43 4.87 20.77
N ASN A 476 -2.01 5.41 21.84
CA ASN A 476 -1.51 6.56 22.57
C ASN A 476 -0.61 6.19 23.75
N LEU A 477 -0.27 4.90 23.94
CA LEU A 477 0.67 4.46 24.96
C LEU A 477 2.06 4.24 24.38
N TYR A 478 3.05 4.92 24.96
CA TYR A 478 4.46 4.82 24.63
C TYR A 478 5.23 4.24 25.81
N ILE A 479 5.98 3.16 25.57
CA ILE A 479 6.80 2.49 26.57
C ILE A 479 8.26 2.75 26.23
N VAL A 480 9.03 3.18 27.22
CA VAL A 480 10.45 3.48 27.06
C VAL A 480 11.24 2.76 28.14
N GLY A 481 12.18 1.91 27.74
CA GLY A 481 13.06 1.21 28.65
C GLY A 481 14.42 1.90 28.73
N THR A 482 14.88 2.21 29.94
CA THR A 482 16.26 2.69 30.14
C THR A 482 17.17 1.51 30.46
N VAL A 483 18.37 1.52 29.91
CA VAL A 483 19.31 0.39 29.95
C VAL A 483 20.67 0.92 30.39
N ASN A 484 21.22 0.29 31.42
CA ASN A 484 22.60 0.53 31.83
C ASN A 484 23.51 -0.53 31.22
N MET A 485 24.61 -0.13 30.60
CA MET A 485 25.56 -1.04 29.93
C MET A 485 26.60 -1.64 30.89
N ASP A 486 26.44 -1.46 32.20
CA ASP A 486 27.39 -1.88 33.24
C ASP A 486 27.29 -3.39 33.56
N GLU A 487 28.37 -3.97 34.12
CA GLU A 487 28.61 -5.42 34.28
C GLU A 487 27.52 -6.22 35.04
N THR A 488 26.64 -5.56 35.80
CA THR A 488 25.66 -6.20 36.70
C THR A 488 24.28 -6.42 36.07
N THR A 489 24.18 -6.42 34.74
CA THR A 489 22.88 -6.45 34.05
C THR A 489 22.74 -7.61 33.07
N PHE A 490 21.50 -7.98 32.74
CA PHE A 490 21.24 -9.05 31.77
C PHE A 490 21.33 -8.54 30.33
N PRO A 491 22.01 -9.26 29.43
CA PRO A 491 22.02 -8.89 28.02
C PRO A 491 20.64 -9.07 27.40
N PHE A 492 20.28 -8.21 26.45
CA PHE A 492 19.05 -8.37 25.68
C PHE A 492 19.17 -9.49 24.67
N SER A 493 18.11 -10.29 24.54
CA SER A 493 17.97 -11.17 23.39
C SER A 493 17.61 -10.37 22.14
N LYS A 494 17.98 -10.92 20.97
CA LYS A 494 17.60 -10.36 19.67
C LYS A 494 16.10 -10.11 19.57
N LYS A 495 15.29 -10.97 20.20
CA LYS A 495 13.83 -10.83 20.29
C LYS A 495 13.36 -9.50 20.87
N VAL A 496 14.08 -8.94 21.84
CA VAL A 496 13.72 -7.64 22.45
C VAL A 496 14.22 -6.52 21.55
N LEU A 497 15.49 -6.59 21.12
CA LEU A 497 16.12 -5.58 20.28
C LEU A 497 15.40 -5.40 18.94
N ASP A 498 14.95 -6.50 18.32
CA ASP A 498 14.20 -6.45 17.06
C ASP A 498 12.87 -5.69 17.21
N ARG A 499 12.29 -5.65 18.41
CA ARG A 499 10.96 -5.08 18.69
C ARG A 499 11.00 -3.65 19.20
N ALA A 500 12.17 -3.14 19.57
CA ALA A 500 12.35 -1.78 20.04
C ALA A 500 13.13 -0.94 19.01
N ASN A 501 13.01 0.38 19.11
CA ASN A 501 14.04 1.27 18.58
C ASN A 501 15.07 1.51 19.67
N THR A 502 16.36 1.38 19.36
CA THR A 502 17.43 1.57 20.35
C THR A 502 18.17 2.85 20.05
N ILE A 503 18.30 3.72 21.06
CA ILE A 503 19.07 4.96 21.01
C ILE A 503 20.20 4.86 22.03
N GLU A 504 21.44 4.98 21.54
CA GLU A 504 22.64 4.89 22.37
C GLU A 504 23.10 6.28 22.84
N PHE A 505 23.34 6.40 24.13
CA PHE A 505 23.87 7.59 24.82
C PHE A 505 25.36 7.38 25.06
N ASN A 506 26.15 7.55 23.99
CA ASN A 506 27.60 7.34 24.03
C ASN A 506 28.37 8.64 24.28
N GLU A 507 27.78 9.80 23.99
CA GLU A 507 28.43 11.10 24.12
C GLU A 507 28.04 11.78 25.43
N VAL A 508 29.03 11.95 26.31
CA VAL A 508 28.88 12.71 27.57
C VAL A 508 29.61 14.04 27.40
N ASN A 509 28.85 15.10 27.14
CA ASN A 509 29.38 16.46 27.11
C ASN A 509 29.20 17.10 28.50
N LEU A 510 30.31 17.26 29.24
CA LEU A 510 30.31 17.89 30.57
C LEU A 510 30.36 19.42 30.51
N ASN A 511 30.54 20.00 29.32
CA ASN A 511 30.59 21.45 29.17
C ASN A 511 29.17 22.03 29.25
N ILE A 512 28.97 22.94 30.20
CA ILE A 512 27.74 23.70 30.33
C ILE A 512 28.01 25.10 29.80
N ASN A 513 27.36 25.48 28.70
CA ASN A 513 27.39 26.86 28.24
C ASN A 513 26.24 27.64 28.89
N PHE A 514 26.58 28.46 29.88
CA PHE A 514 25.62 29.26 30.65
C PHE A 514 24.87 30.30 29.80
N GLU A 515 25.43 30.74 28.68
CA GLU A 515 24.80 31.71 27.76
C GLU A 515 23.48 31.18 27.15
N TYR A 516 23.32 29.85 27.03
CA TYR A 516 22.06 29.23 26.59
C TYR A 516 20.94 29.39 27.60
N PHE A 517 21.24 29.49 28.89
CA PHE A 517 20.22 29.72 29.92
C PHE A 517 19.89 31.21 30.06
N ASP A 518 20.87 32.09 29.82
CA ASP A 518 20.67 33.55 29.85
C ASP A 518 19.77 34.05 28.71
N THR A 519 19.72 33.31 27.60
CA THR A 519 18.84 33.58 26.45
C THR A 519 17.41 33.08 26.64
N ILE A 520 17.16 32.20 27.61
CA ILE A 520 15.84 31.64 27.94
C ILE A 520 15.31 32.38 29.18
N VAL A 521 14.73 33.56 28.95
CA VAL A 521 14.29 34.48 30.03
C VAL A 521 12.87 34.19 30.53
N GLU A 522 12.14 33.28 29.90
CA GLU A 522 10.71 33.06 30.18
C GLU A 522 10.37 31.61 30.59
N ASP A 523 9.32 31.47 31.42
CA ASP A 523 8.66 30.19 31.72
C ASP A 523 8.12 29.57 30.42
N ILE A 524 8.95 28.79 29.73
CA ILE A 524 8.51 28.02 28.57
C ILE A 524 7.47 27.02 29.07
N LYS A 525 6.21 27.23 28.69
CA LYS A 525 5.14 26.30 29.01
C LYS A 525 5.24 25.08 28.09
N GLY A 526 5.02 23.90 28.67
CA GLY A 526 4.88 22.68 27.89
C GLY A 526 3.75 22.82 26.85
N LEU A 527 3.98 22.25 25.68
CA LEU A 527 2.98 22.03 24.66
C LEU A 527 1.89 21.11 25.20
N LYS A 528 0.65 21.32 24.77
CA LYS A 528 -0.42 20.31 24.92
C LYS A 528 -0.60 19.64 23.57
N MET A 529 0.14 18.56 23.32
CA MET A 529 0.07 17.85 22.05
C MET A 529 -0.96 16.74 22.08
N ASN A 530 -1.77 16.67 21.02
CA ASN A 530 -2.64 15.52 20.78
C ASN A 530 -1.78 14.31 20.36
N ASN A 531 -2.26 13.10 20.68
CA ASN A 531 -1.58 11.88 20.26
C ASN A 531 -1.37 11.78 18.73
N SER A 532 -2.23 12.39 17.92
CA SER A 532 -2.13 12.40 16.45
C SER A 532 -0.79 12.92 15.91
N TYR A 533 -0.10 13.78 16.68
CA TYR A 533 1.20 14.33 16.31
C TYR A 533 2.36 13.37 16.57
N ILE A 534 2.14 12.29 17.33
CA ILE A 534 3.17 11.30 17.67
C ILE A 534 2.80 9.93 17.08
N SER A 535 1.52 9.58 17.02
CA SER A 535 1.06 8.28 16.53
C SER A 535 1.47 8.03 15.08
N SER A 536 1.88 6.80 14.77
CA SER A 536 2.13 6.39 13.39
C SER A 536 0.88 6.49 12.54
N LYS A 537 0.99 7.13 11.37
CA LYS A 537 -0.09 7.19 10.37
C LYS A 537 -0.30 5.85 9.66
N TYR A 538 0.76 5.05 9.56
CA TYR A 538 0.81 3.83 8.75
C TYR A 538 1.33 2.64 9.58
N LEU A 539 0.79 1.44 9.36
CA LEU A 539 1.27 0.22 10.04
C LEU A 539 2.00 -0.73 9.08
N LYS A 540 1.64 -0.72 7.80
CA LYS A 540 2.20 -1.58 6.77
C LYS A 540 2.56 -0.75 5.55
N VAL A 541 3.57 -1.17 4.81
CA VAL A 541 3.99 -0.52 3.55
C VAL A 541 2.83 -0.39 2.55
N ILE A 542 1.90 -1.36 2.53
CA ILE A 542 0.71 -1.30 1.69
C ILE A 542 -0.22 -0.13 2.04
N ASP A 543 -0.21 0.33 3.29
CA ASP A 543 -1.00 1.50 3.72
C ASP A 543 -0.46 2.79 3.09
N CYS A 544 0.80 2.79 2.66
CA CYS A 544 1.46 3.92 2.02
C CYS A 544 1.45 3.84 0.48
N ILE A 545 0.60 3.01 -0.13
CA ILE A 545 0.59 2.81 -1.60
C ILE A 545 0.42 4.11 -2.40
N ASN A 546 -0.26 5.10 -1.81
CA ASN A 546 -0.47 6.41 -2.40
C ASN A 546 0.82 7.26 -2.48
N LYS A 547 1.87 6.92 -1.72
CA LYS A 547 3.19 7.58 -1.69
C LYS A 547 4.29 6.73 -2.35
N ARG A 548 3.91 5.84 -3.28
CA ARG A 548 4.80 4.84 -3.89
C ARG A 548 6.14 5.40 -4.37
N GLU A 549 6.14 6.55 -5.04
CA GLU A 549 7.36 7.10 -5.65
C GLU A 549 8.35 7.66 -4.61
N GLU A 550 7.87 8.28 -3.53
CA GLU A 550 8.71 8.71 -2.41
C GLU A 550 9.34 7.49 -1.73
N ILE A 551 8.54 6.44 -1.53
CA ILE A 551 8.97 5.17 -0.95
C ILE A 551 9.99 4.49 -1.85
N GLU A 552 9.80 4.47 -3.17
CA GLU A 552 10.75 3.90 -4.11
C GLU A 552 12.11 4.65 -4.08
N LYS A 553 12.11 5.98 -3.91
CA LYS A 553 13.34 6.77 -3.72
C LYS A 553 14.04 6.41 -2.41
N ILE A 554 13.31 6.37 -1.30
CA ILE A 554 13.83 5.98 0.01
C ILE A 554 14.41 4.56 -0.05
N ILE A 555 13.67 3.62 -0.65
CA ILE A 555 14.13 2.24 -0.84
C ILE A 555 15.39 2.18 -1.71
N SER A 556 15.52 3.01 -2.74
CA SER A 556 16.74 3.09 -3.54
C SER A 556 17.95 3.46 -2.69
N ILE A 557 17.83 4.51 -1.86
CA ILE A 557 18.88 4.95 -0.94
C ILE A 557 19.19 3.84 0.08
N LEU A 558 18.15 3.23 0.66
CA LEU A 558 18.33 2.12 1.60
C LEU A 558 19.06 0.94 0.95
N ASN A 559 18.75 0.60 -0.30
CA ASN A 559 19.45 -0.48 -1.01
C ASN A 559 20.93 -0.14 -1.26
N GLU A 560 21.26 1.11 -1.58
CA GLU A 560 22.64 1.57 -1.73
C GLU A 560 23.42 1.42 -0.41
N ILE A 561 22.83 1.86 0.72
CA ILE A 561 23.43 1.69 2.05
C ILE A 561 23.57 0.20 2.37
N ASN A 562 22.53 -0.59 2.11
CA ASN A 562 22.51 -2.01 2.44
C ASN A 562 23.57 -2.79 1.65
N TYR A 563 23.81 -2.41 0.39
CA TYR A 563 24.86 -2.99 -0.46
C TYR A 563 26.26 -2.77 0.12
N GLU A 564 26.55 -1.58 0.66
CA GLU A 564 27.83 -1.31 1.32
C GLU A 564 27.96 -2.08 2.65
N LEU A 565 26.89 -2.15 3.43
CA LEU A 565 26.87 -2.90 4.70
C LEU A 565 26.92 -4.41 4.51
N GLU A 566 26.42 -4.95 3.39
CA GLU A 566 26.47 -6.37 3.07
C GLU A 566 27.91 -6.87 2.99
N LYS A 567 28.85 -6.05 2.49
CA LYS A 567 30.28 -6.38 2.39
C LYS A 567 30.93 -6.71 3.74
N ILE A 568 30.39 -6.17 4.84
CA ILE A 568 30.85 -6.40 6.20
C ILE A 568 29.87 -7.24 7.04
N ASN A 569 28.86 -7.86 6.42
CA ASN A 569 27.79 -8.61 7.09
C ASN A 569 26.97 -7.79 8.11
N HIS A 570 26.85 -6.48 7.91
CA HIS A 570 26.02 -5.58 8.73
C HIS A 570 24.77 -5.07 7.99
N HIS A 571 24.36 -5.74 6.91
CA HIS A 571 23.13 -5.38 6.17
C HIS A 571 21.90 -5.51 7.06
N PHE A 572 20.93 -4.62 6.88
CA PHE A 572 19.66 -4.62 7.57
C PHE A 572 18.56 -5.35 6.79
N GLY A 573 17.58 -5.89 7.53
CA GLY A 573 16.46 -6.63 6.97
C GLY A 573 15.23 -5.77 6.65
N TYR A 574 14.15 -6.42 6.21
CA TYR A 574 12.89 -5.76 5.83
C TYR A 574 12.27 -4.87 6.91
N ARG A 575 12.57 -5.15 8.18
CA ARG A 575 12.01 -4.42 9.31
C ARG A 575 12.51 -2.96 9.36
N VAL A 576 13.81 -2.76 9.15
CA VAL A 576 14.41 -1.42 9.09
C VAL A 576 13.85 -0.64 7.89
N ARG A 577 13.70 -1.31 6.74
CA ARG A 577 13.03 -0.71 5.57
C ARG A 577 11.63 -0.24 5.92
N ASP A 578 10.82 -1.12 6.52
CA ASP A 578 9.43 -0.80 6.84
C ASP A 578 9.38 0.36 7.84
N GLU A 579 10.24 0.39 8.85
CA GLU A 579 10.32 1.49 9.81
C GLU A 579 10.62 2.82 9.15
N VAL A 580 11.64 2.89 8.29
CA VAL A 580 12.01 4.14 7.59
C VAL A 580 10.88 4.60 6.64
N VAL A 581 10.16 3.67 6.03
CA VAL A 581 9.07 3.97 5.08
C VAL A 581 7.78 4.44 5.77
N LEU A 582 7.56 4.08 7.03
CA LEU A 582 6.33 4.38 7.77
C LEU A 582 6.36 5.74 8.50
N VAL A 583 7.51 6.42 8.56
CA VAL A 583 7.70 7.78 9.12
C VAL A 583 7.30 8.84 8.11
#